data_AF-A0A954VA14-F1
#
_entry.id   AF-A0A954VA14-F1
#
_cell.length_a   1.000
_cell.length_b   1.000
_cell.length_c   1.000
_cell.angle_alpha   90.00
_cell.angle_beta   90.00
_cell.angle_gamma   90.00
#
_symmetry.space_group_name_H-M   'P 1'
#
loop_
_entity.id
_entity.type
_entity.pdbx_description
1 polymer ?
#
loop_
_entity_poly.entity_id
_entity_poly.type
_entity_poly.pdbx_seq_one_letter_code
_entity_poly.pdbx_strand_id
1 'polypeptide(L)'
;MSSVSMHATLLGATLLGDGRHALPDRIKHVLQHLHLARQTARNCDCDIWDFAVDVPSLREFGVSFTDCRWMICVGYVKQAIETTLVGDPCRSFRAATNLYLTPQTCLVLTDEGSSYLESVLTATESENATSRIQLDEKPIWDRQRNELWYGETLVKKYKLPASNQATVLQAFEEDGWPARIDDPLPPKPNQDSKRRLHDTINSLNRNQRQRSLKFTGDGTGHGVCWEPLS
;
A
#
# COMPACT_ATOMS: atom_id res chain seq x y z
N MET A 1 7.84 -34.58 -20.50
CA MET A 1 9.05 -33.77 -20.72
C MET A 1 8.71 -32.63 -21.68
N SER A 2 9.31 -31.47 -21.43
CA SER A 2 9.29 -30.24 -22.25
C SER A 2 8.25 -29.19 -21.88
N SER A 3 8.63 -28.43 -20.85
CA SER A 3 8.72 -26.97 -20.83
C SER A 3 7.69 -26.19 -21.68
N VAL A 4 6.60 -25.75 -21.03
CA VAL A 4 5.85 -24.59 -21.50
C VAL A 4 6.37 -23.38 -20.74
N SER A 5 7.58 -22.97 -21.12
CA SER A 5 8.05 -21.60 -20.95
C SER A 5 7.49 -20.79 -22.12
N MET A 6 6.23 -20.37 -22.04
CA MET A 6 5.62 -19.44 -23.00
C MET A 6 5.18 -18.15 -22.30
N HIS A 7 6.12 -17.22 -22.26
CA HIS A 7 5.95 -15.77 -22.42
C HIS A 7 4.81 -15.09 -21.64
N ALA A 8 5.06 -14.82 -20.36
CA ALA A 8 4.34 -13.81 -19.58
C ALA A 8 4.91 -12.39 -19.84
N THR A 9 5.07 -11.99 -21.11
CA THR A 9 5.59 -10.64 -21.46
C THR A 9 4.47 -9.59 -21.61
N LEU A 10 3.19 -9.98 -21.59
CA LEU A 10 2.13 -9.10 -22.10
C LEU A 10 1.43 -8.17 -21.08
N LEU A 11 1.81 -8.13 -19.80
CA LEU A 11 1.05 -7.37 -18.78
C LEU A 11 1.84 -6.33 -17.97
N GLY A 12 3.05 -5.97 -18.41
CA GLY A 12 3.87 -4.96 -17.71
C GLY A 12 4.47 -5.46 -16.40
N ALA A 13 4.73 -6.77 -16.31
CA ALA A 13 5.39 -7.34 -15.14
C ALA A 13 6.90 -7.06 -15.19
N THR A 14 7.40 -6.31 -14.21
CA THR A 14 8.83 -6.13 -13.99
C THR A 14 9.45 -7.45 -13.55
N LEU A 15 10.59 -7.82 -14.14
CA LEU A 15 11.38 -8.97 -13.71
C LEU A 15 11.91 -8.67 -12.29
N LEU A 16 11.44 -9.40 -11.28
CA LEU A 16 12.17 -9.51 -10.02
C LEU A 16 13.35 -10.46 -10.26
N GLY A 17 14.48 -10.22 -9.60
CA GLY A 17 15.80 -10.81 -9.90
C GLY A 17 15.88 -12.34 -9.97
N ASP A 18 14.84 -13.05 -9.53
CA ASP A 18 14.75 -14.52 -9.51
C ASP A 18 13.90 -15.12 -10.65
N GLY A 19 13.60 -14.35 -11.71
CA GLY A 19 12.81 -14.83 -12.86
C GLY A 19 11.32 -15.00 -12.56
N ARG A 20 10.85 -14.53 -11.40
CA ARG A 20 9.43 -14.40 -11.06
C ARG A 20 8.95 -13.02 -11.49
N HIS A 21 7.90 -12.99 -12.30
CA HIS A 21 7.25 -11.76 -12.71
C HIS A 21 6.51 -11.15 -11.51
N ALA A 22 6.81 -9.89 -11.14
CA ALA A 22 6.01 -9.16 -10.15
C ALA A 22 4.57 -9.07 -10.66
N LEU A 23 3.61 -9.51 -9.86
CA LEU A 23 2.19 -9.29 -10.13
C LEU A 23 1.94 -7.78 -10.24
N PRO A 24 1.37 -7.27 -11.33
CA PRO A 24 0.93 -5.89 -11.39
C PRO A 24 -0.05 -5.59 -10.25
N ASP A 25 0.05 -4.42 -9.61
CA ASP A 25 -0.75 -4.07 -8.42
C ASP A 25 -2.26 -4.24 -8.65
N ARG A 26 -2.75 -3.88 -9.83
CA ARG A 26 -4.17 -4.07 -10.21
C ARG A 26 -4.61 -5.55 -10.12
N ILE A 27 -3.74 -6.49 -10.52
CA ILE A 27 -4.04 -7.92 -10.48
C ILE A 27 -3.93 -8.41 -9.03
N LYS A 28 -2.92 -7.94 -8.28
CA LYS A 28 -2.77 -8.23 -6.86
C LYS A 28 -4.02 -7.83 -6.07
N HIS A 29 -4.52 -6.61 -6.27
CA HIS A 29 -5.73 -6.11 -5.59
C HIS A 29 -6.97 -6.96 -5.91
N VAL A 30 -7.17 -7.35 -7.17
CA VAL A 30 -8.28 -8.23 -7.55
C VAL A 30 -8.16 -9.61 -6.89
N LEU A 31 -6.97 -10.22 -6.90
CA LEU A 31 -6.77 -11.50 -6.22
C LEU A 31 -6.99 -11.40 -4.70
N GLN A 32 -6.58 -10.30 -4.07
CA GLN A 32 -6.87 -10.04 -2.65
C GLN A 32 -8.37 -9.89 -2.39
N HIS A 33 -9.10 -9.19 -3.25
CA HIS A 33 -10.55 -9.06 -3.14
C HIS A 33 -11.26 -10.41 -3.26
N LEU A 34 -10.87 -11.23 -4.24
CA LEU A 34 -11.41 -12.59 -4.42
C LEU A 34 -10.98 -13.54 -3.29
N HIS A 35 -9.81 -13.34 -2.69
CA HIS A 35 -9.36 -14.09 -1.52
C HIS A 35 -10.22 -13.77 -0.30
N LEU A 36 -10.54 -12.50 -0.06
CA LEU A 36 -11.47 -12.09 0.98
C LEU A 36 -12.85 -12.73 0.78
N ALA A 37 -13.40 -12.66 -0.44
CA ALA A 37 -14.67 -13.30 -0.78
C ALA A 37 -14.67 -14.81 -0.47
N ARG A 38 -13.59 -15.52 -0.83
CA ARG A 38 -13.40 -16.95 -0.53
C ARG A 38 -13.34 -17.21 0.98
N GLN A 39 -12.63 -16.38 1.74
CA GLN A 39 -12.56 -16.50 3.20
C GLN A 39 -13.92 -16.24 3.86
N THR A 40 -14.68 -15.26 3.38
CA THR A 40 -16.04 -15.00 3.87
C THR A 40 -16.94 -16.19 3.64
N ALA A 41 -16.94 -16.78 2.44
CA ALA A 41 -17.72 -17.99 2.16
C ALA A 41 -17.37 -19.14 3.10
N ARG A 42 -16.06 -19.37 3.35
CA ARG A 42 -15.60 -20.37 4.32
C ARG A 42 -16.06 -20.08 5.74
N ASN A 43 -15.99 -18.83 6.19
CA ASN A 43 -16.40 -18.42 7.54
C ASN A 43 -17.92 -18.52 7.73
N CYS A 44 -18.69 -18.34 6.66
CA CYS A 44 -20.15 -18.49 6.65
C CYS A 44 -20.61 -19.94 6.38
N ASP A 45 -19.67 -20.87 6.14
CA ASP A 45 -19.95 -22.26 5.75
C ASP A 45 -20.94 -22.39 4.58
N CYS A 46 -20.71 -21.61 3.52
CA CYS A 46 -21.54 -21.62 2.32
C CYS A 46 -20.70 -21.84 1.05
N ASP A 47 -21.40 -21.94 -0.09
CA ASP A 47 -20.73 -22.14 -1.37
C ASP A 47 -19.90 -20.90 -1.73
N ILE A 48 -18.67 -21.10 -2.22
CA ILE A 48 -17.78 -20.02 -2.67
C ILE A 48 -18.44 -19.16 -3.77
N TRP A 49 -19.33 -19.75 -4.56
CA TRP A 49 -20.04 -19.07 -5.63
C TRP A 49 -21.08 -18.08 -5.10
N ASP A 50 -21.58 -18.22 -3.87
CA ASP A 50 -22.45 -17.21 -3.25
C ASP A 50 -21.74 -15.86 -3.13
N PHE A 51 -20.41 -15.87 -3.02
CA PHE A 51 -19.54 -14.70 -2.96
C PHE A 51 -18.76 -14.44 -4.26
N ALA A 52 -19.12 -15.09 -5.38
CA ALA A 52 -18.48 -14.82 -6.67
C ALA A 52 -18.70 -13.37 -7.12
N VAL A 53 -17.65 -12.75 -7.65
CA VAL A 53 -17.67 -11.33 -8.05
C VAL A 53 -17.80 -11.24 -9.57
N ASP A 54 -18.74 -10.44 -10.07
CA ASP A 54 -18.93 -10.23 -11.50
C ASP A 54 -17.78 -9.43 -12.13
N VAL A 55 -17.55 -9.70 -13.42
CA VAL A 55 -16.47 -9.04 -14.17
C VAL A 55 -16.62 -7.51 -14.19
N PRO A 56 -17.82 -6.91 -14.40
CA PRO A 56 -17.99 -5.46 -14.28
C PRO A 56 -17.46 -4.87 -12.96
N SER A 57 -17.82 -5.42 -11.80
CA SER A 57 -17.28 -4.98 -10.50
C SER A 57 -15.76 -5.16 -10.41
N LEU A 58 -15.21 -6.27 -10.91
CA LEU A 58 -13.75 -6.44 -10.92
C LEU A 58 -13.04 -5.39 -11.79
N ARG A 59 -13.65 -4.96 -12.89
CA ARG A 59 -13.06 -3.91 -13.76
C ARG A 59 -12.97 -2.55 -13.08
N GLU A 60 -13.73 -2.28 -12.02
CA GLU A 60 -13.59 -1.07 -11.21
C GLU A 60 -12.23 -1.01 -10.49
N PHE A 61 -11.57 -2.16 -10.28
CA PHE A 61 -10.19 -2.26 -9.80
C PHE A 61 -9.13 -2.04 -10.89
N GLY A 62 -9.54 -1.63 -12.10
CA GLY A 62 -8.64 -1.29 -13.20
C GLY A 62 -8.12 -2.49 -14.00
N VAL A 63 -8.62 -3.71 -13.77
CA VAL A 63 -8.30 -4.86 -14.61
C VAL A 63 -9.09 -4.85 -15.92
N SER A 64 -8.44 -5.29 -16.99
CA SER A 64 -9.05 -5.47 -18.31
C SER A 64 -9.62 -6.88 -18.48
N PHE A 65 -10.43 -7.08 -19.53
CA PHE A 65 -10.82 -8.44 -19.94
C PHE A 65 -9.61 -9.33 -20.25
N THR A 66 -8.49 -8.74 -20.71
CA THR A 66 -7.25 -9.48 -20.96
C THR A 66 -6.63 -9.97 -19.65
N ASP A 67 -6.60 -9.13 -18.61
CA ASP A 67 -6.12 -9.54 -17.28
C ASP A 67 -7.00 -10.67 -16.71
N CYS A 68 -8.34 -10.56 -16.83
CA CYS A 68 -9.26 -11.61 -16.38
C CYS A 68 -9.04 -12.93 -17.12
N ARG A 69 -8.93 -12.90 -18.46
CA ARG A 69 -8.61 -14.10 -19.26
C ARG A 69 -7.28 -14.69 -18.88
N TRP A 70 -6.27 -13.85 -18.65
CA TRP A 70 -4.97 -14.31 -18.20
C TRP A 70 -5.06 -15.02 -16.86
N MET A 71 -5.74 -14.45 -15.86
CA MET A 71 -5.95 -15.10 -14.55
C MET A 71 -6.66 -16.46 -14.67
N ILE A 72 -7.61 -16.59 -15.60
CA ILE A 72 -8.26 -17.87 -15.91
C ILE A 72 -7.27 -18.86 -16.54
N CYS A 73 -6.49 -18.42 -17.55
CA CYS A 73 -5.53 -19.26 -18.25
C CYS A 73 -4.42 -19.80 -17.32
N VAL A 74 -3.94 -18.98 -16.38
CA VAL A 74 -2.92 -19.41 -15.40
C VAL A 74 -3.53 -20.19 -14.23
N GLY A 75 -4.86 -20.30 -14.16
CA GLY A 75 -5.57 -21.11 -13.17
C GLY A 75 -5.78 -20.45 -11.82
N TYR A 76 -5.55 -19.15 -11.66
CA TYR A 76 -5.74 -18.44 -10.39
C TYR A 76 -7.20 -18.17 -10.06
N VAL A 77 -8.04 -18.07 -11.09
CA VAL A 77 -9.48 -17.87 -10.93
C VAL A 77 -10.26 -18.87 -11.78
N LYS A 78 -11.43 -19.26 -11.30
CA LYS A 78 -12.45 -19.98 -12.08
C LYS A 78 -13.55 -19.02 -12.46
N GLN A 79 -14.17 -19.28 -13.61
CA GLN A 79 -15.28 -18.49 -14.13
C GLN A 79 -16.55 -19.33 -14.25
N ALA A 80 -17.68 -18.68 -14.03
CA ALA A 80 -19.01 -19.19 -14.37
C ALA A 80 -19.90 -18.03 -14.80
N ILE A 81 -20.97 -18.34 -15.52
CA ILE A 81 -22.00 -17.37 -15.88
C ILE A 81 -23.10 -17.46 -14.84
N GLU A 82 -23.41 -16.35 -14.19
CA GLU A 82 -24.53 -16.26 -13.27
C GLU A 82 -25.85 -16.38 -14.01
N THR A 83 -26.70 -17.30 -13.54
CA THR A 83 -28.02 -17.61 -14.09
C THR A 83 -29.14 -17.34 -13.10
N THR A 84 -28.83 -16.72 -11.95
CA THR A 84 -29.79 -16.35 -10.91
C THR A 84 -30.91 -15.49 -11.46
N LEU A 85 -32.15 -15.90 -11.21
CA LEU A 85 -33.35 -15.16 -11.55
C LEU A 85 -33.96 -14.48 -10.32
N VAL A 86 -34.79 -13.47 -10.57
CA VAL A 86 -35.54 -12.80 -9.49
C VAL A 86 -36.47 -13.82 -8.83
N GLY A 87 -36.30 -13.99 -7.51
CA GLY A 87 -37.07 -14.94 -6.71
C GLY A 87 -36.36 -16.27 -6.44
N ASP A 88 -35.17 -16.50 -7.04
CA ASP A 88 -34.36 -17.65 -6.69
C ASP A 88 -33.88 -17.55 -5.23
N PRO A 89 -33.92 -18.65 -4.46
CA PRO A 89 -33.54 -18.65 -3.05
C PRO A 89 -32.02 -18.52 -2.84
N CYS A 90 -31.23 -18.80 -3.87
CA CYS A 90 -29.78 -18.74 -3.87
C CYS A 90 -29.25 -18.36 -5.25
N ARG A 91 -27.97 -17.98 -5.31
CA ARG A 91 -27.32 -17.70 -6.58
C ARG A 91 -27.09 -19.01 -7.34
N SER A 92 -27.25 -18.97 -8.66
CA SER A 92 -27.03 -20.13 -9.53
C SER A 92 -26.04 -19.81 -10.65
N PHE A 93 -25.24 -20.80 -11.02
CA PHE A 93 -24.13 -20.60 -11.95
C PHE A 93 -24.00 -21.75 -12.94
N ARG A 94 -23.66 -21.39 -14.18
CA ARG A 94 -23.28 -22.34 -15.23
C ARG A 94 -21.80 -22.21 -15.54
N ALA A 95 -21.06 -23.31 -15.42
CA ALA A 95 -19.65 -23.35 -15.78
C ALA A 95 -19.40 -22.85 -17.21
N ALA A 96 -18.41 -21.99 -17.38
CA ALA A 96 -17.99 -21.46 -18.67
C ALA A 96 -16.71 -22.17 -19.14
N THR A 97 -16.77 -22.80 -20.31
CA THR A 97 -15.66 -23.61 -20.87
C THR A 97 -14.78 -22.84 -21.85
N ASN A 98 -15.14 -21.62 -22.24
CA ASN A 98 -14.40 -20.77 -23.17
C ASN A 98 -13.99 -19.45 -22.50
N LEU A 99 -12.97 -18.76 -23.01
CA LEU A 99 -12.50 -17.47 -22.44
C LEU A 99 -13.40 -16.27 -22.80
N TYR A 100 -14.67 -16.53 -23.12
CA TYR A 100 -15.63 -15.48 -23.44
C TYR A 100 -16.18 -14.89 -22.14
N LEU A 101 -15.92 -13.60 -21.94
CA LEU A 101 -16.34 -12.86 -20.75
C LEU A 101 -17.54 -12.00 -21.11
N THR A 102 -18.65 -12.22 -20.41
CA THR A 102 -19.86 -11.40 -20.47
C THR A 102 -20.01 -10.60 -19.17
N PRO A 103 -20.89 -9.59 -19.13
CA PRO A 103 -21.22 -8.91 -17.88
C PRO A 103 -21.76 -9.85 -16.78
N GLN A 104 -22.37 -10.98 -17.16
CA GLN A 104 -22.86 -12.01 -16.23
C GLN A 104 -21.78 -13.01 -15.79
N THR A 105 -20.55 -12.86 -16.28
CA THR A 105 -19.46 -13.74 -15.88
C THR A 105 -18.99 -13.34 -14.49
N CYS A 106 -18.97 -14.30 -13.56
CA CYS A 106 -18.44 -14.14 -12.23
C CYS A 106 -17.18 -14.98 -12.05
N LEU A 107 -16.25 -14.47 -11.23
CA LEU A 107 -14.99 -15.10 -10.91
C LEU A 107 -14.93 -15.47 -9.42
N VAL A 108 -14.31 -16.61 -9.14
CA VAL A 108 -13.94 -17.06 -7.80
C VAL A 108 -12.46 -17.41 -7.77
N LEU A 109 -11.80 -17.20 -6.62
CA LEU A 109 -10.41 -17.60 -6.43
C LEU A 109 -10.29 -19.12 -6.30
N THR A 110 -9.35 -19.72 -7.03
CA THR A 110 -8.98 -21.14 -6.88
C THR A 110 -8.06 -21.36 -5.69
N ASP A 111 -7.84 -22.62 -5.31
CA ASP A 111 -6.83 -22.94 -4.30
C ASP A 111 -5.42 -22.59 -4.79
N GLU A 112 -5.13 -22.84 -6.07
CA GLU A 112 -3.87 -22.48 -6.71
C GLU A 112 -3.65 -20.96 -6.70
N GLY A 113 -4.70 -20.18 -7.00
CA GLY A 113 -4.66 -18.72 -6.92
C GLY A 113 -4.45 -18.20 -5.50
N SER A 114 -5.07 -18.85 -4.50
CA SER A 114 -4.87 -18.54 -3.08
C SER A 114 -3.43 -18.78 -2.65
N SER A 115 -2.90 -19.97 -2.92
CA SER A 115 -1.52 -20.32 -2.56
C SER A 115 -0.50 -19.42 -3.25
N TYR A 116 -0.73 -19.06 -4.52
CA TYR A 116 0.13 -18.12 -5.22
C TYR A 116 0.08 -16.72 -4.60
N LEU A 117 -1.11 -16.19 -4.32
CA LEU A 117 -1.28 -14.88 -3.68
C LEU A 117 -0.60 -14.83 -2.31
N GLU A 118 -0.81 -15.85 -1.48
CA GLU A 118 -0.16 -15.97 -0.17
C GLU A 118 1.36 -15.96 -0.31
N SER A 119 1.92 -16.73 -1.26
CA SER A 119 3.36 -16.74 -1.51
C SER A 119 3.90 -15.37 -1.95
N VAL A 120 3.12 -14.61 -2.71
CA VAL A 120 3.49 -13.27 -3.17
C VAL A 120 3.41 -12.28 -2.00
N LEU A 121 2.38 -12.37 -1.14
CA LEU A 121 2.27 -11.52 0.04
C LEU A 121 3.41 -11.78 1.02
N THR A 122 3.72 -13.05 1.31
CA THR A 122 4.84 -13.43 2.18
C THR A 122 6.21 -13.11 1.55
N ALA A 123 6.37 -13.27 0.24
CA ALA A 123 7.58 -12.83 -0.46
C ALA A 123 7.73 -11.31 -0.39
N THR A 124 6.64 -10.55 -0.57
CA THR A 124 6.65 -9.10 -0.35
C THR A 124 6.88 -8.75 1.11
N GLU A 125 6.56 -9.59 2.09
CA GLU A 125 6.86 -9.36 3.51
C GLU A 125 8.32 -9.68 3.86
N SER A 126 8.96 -10.64 3.17
CA SER A 126 10.37 -11.00 3.36
C SER A 126 11.30 -10.08 2.57
N GLU A 127 10.90 -9.71 1.34
CA GLU A 127 11.50 -8.61 0.59
C GLU A 127 11.19 -7.29 1.28
N ASN A 128 10.00 -7.02 1.82
CA ASN A 128 9.78 -5.86 2.70
C ASN A 128 10.48 -6.01 4.06
N ALA A 129 10.86 -7.18 4.57
CA ALA A 129 11.68 -7.23 5.78
C ALA A 129 13.11 -6.75 5.49
N THR A 130 13.58 -6.98 4.26
CA THR A 130 14.90 -6.56 3.75
C THR A 130 14.84 -5.15 3.11
N SER A 131 13.67 -4.73 2.63
CA SER A 131 13.36 -3.47 1.94
C SER A 131 12.58 -2.47 2.81
N ARG A 132 12.12 -2.84 4.01
CA ARG A 132 11.69 -1.93 5.09
C ARG A 132 12.87 -1.11 5.61
N ILE A 133 14.09 -1.45 5.22
CA ILE A 133 15.26 -0.59 5.41
C ILE A 133 15.22 0.60 4.42
N GLN A 134 14.33 0.62 3.41
CA GLN A 134 14.32 1.68 2.41
C GLN A 134 12.99 1.82 1.63
N LEU A 135 11.89 2.15 2.31
CA LEU A 135 10.74 2.80 1.67
C LEU A 135 10.45 4.10 2.40
N ASP A 136 10.05 5.12 1.64
CA ASP A 136 9.68 6.48 2.05
C ASP A 136 8.55 6.51 3.11
N GLU A 137 8.78 5.94 4.29
CA GLU A 137 7.95 6.21 5.46
C GLU A 137 8.08 7.70 5.71
N LYS A 138 6.99 8.44 5.50
CA LYS A 138 6.92 9.84 5.89
C LYS A 138 6.71 9.88 7.40
N PRO A 139 7.35 10.81 8.12
CA PRO A 139 7.04 11.02 9.51
C PRO A 139 5.55 11.38 9.67
N ILE A 140 5.00 11.16 10.85
CA ILE A 140 3.62 11.54 11.20
C ILE A 140 3.68 12.41 12.45
N TRP A 141 3.09 13.61 12.38
CA TRP A 141 2.93 14.48 13.54
C TRP A 141 1.49 14.44 14.08
N ASP A 142 1.29 13.74 15.20
CA ASP A 142 0.03 13.74 15.93
C ASP A 142 -0.02 14.93 16.90
N ARG A 143 -0.65 16.02 16.45
CA ARG A 143 -0.85 17.24 17.25
C ARG A 143 -1.68 17.00 18.51
N GLN A 144 -2.66 16.10 18.48
CA GLN A 144 -3.55 15.85 19.62
C GLN A 144 -2.79 15.13 20.73
N ARG A 145 -1.93 14.17 20.37
CA ARG A 145 -1.10 13.41 21.32
C ARG A 145 0.26 14.04 21.60
N ASN A 146 0.64 15.07 20.84
CA ASN A 146 1.97 15.68 20.83
C ASN A 146 3.08 14.64 20.59
N GLU A 147 2.89 13.83 19.55
CA GLU A 147 3.76 12.69 19.22
C GLU A 147 4.25 12.78 17.78
N LEU A 148 5.56 12.61 17.59
CA LEU A 148 6.21 12.44 16.29
C LEU A 148 6.54 10.97 16.10
N TRP A 149 6.02 10.40 15.03
CA TRP A 149 6.21 9.01 14.62
C TRP A 149 6.99 8.92 13.30
N TYR A 150 7.68 7.80 13.11
CA TYR A 150 8.33 7.41 11.85
C TYR A 150 8.10 5.91 11.68
N GLY A 151 7.26 5.53 10.72
CA GLY A 151 6.69 4.19 10.67
C GLY A 151 5.96 3.84 11.97
N GLU A 152 6.28 2.67 12.53
CA GLU A 152 5.76 2.22 13.84
C GLU A 152 6.56 2.77 15.04
N THR A 153 7.60 3.58 14.79
CA THR A 153 8.50 4.07 15.82
C THR A 153 8.07 5.43 16.36
N LEU A 154 7.83 5.51 17.67
CA LEU A 154 7.63 6.78 18.36
C LEU A 154 8.98 7.51 18.52
N VAL A 155 9.29 8.40 17.58
CA VAL A 155 10.52 9.20 17.56
C VAL A 155 10.56 10.14 18.77
N LYS A 156 9.48 10.86 19.05
CA LYS A 156 9.47 11.84 20.14
C LYS A 156 8.07 12.16 20.66
N LYS A 157 7.94 12.27 21.98
CA LYS A 157 6.71 12.70 22.67
C LYS A 157 6.96 13.96 23.48
N TYR A 158 6.16 15.00 23.28
CA TYR A 158 6.31 16.28 23.96
C TYR A 158 5.36 16.36 25.16
N LYS A 159 5.91 16.64 26.35
CA LYS A 159 5.14 16.79 27.60
C LYS A 159 4.61 18.21 27.81
N LEU A 160 5.21 19.19 27.15
CA LEU A 160 4.86 20.62 27.22
C LEU A 160 4.77 21.16 25.79
N PRO A 161 3.98 22.24 25.55
CA PRO A 161 3.86 22.84 24.23
C PRO A 161 5.19 23.46 23.78
N ALA A 162 5.94 22.69 22.98
CA ALA A 162 7.20 23.11 22.38
C ALA A 162 6.91 23.95 21.12
N SER A 163 6.38 25.17 21.31
CA SER A 163 5.78 26.00 20.26
C SER A 163 6.55 26.00 18.93
N ASN A 164 7.85 26.35 18.92
CA ASN A 164 8.63 26.36 17.68
C ASN A 164 8.78 24.96 17.04
N GLN A 165 9.02 23.91 17.85
CA GLN A 165 9.17 22.54 17.33
C GLN A 165 7.84 22.06 16.74
N ALA A 166 6.73 22.29 17.44
CA ALA A 166 5.40 21.94 16.97
C ALA A 166 5.02 22.72 15.70
N THR A 167 5.42 23.98 15.55
CA THR A 167 5.21 24.76 14.33
C THR A 167 5.94 24.15 13.13
N VAL A 168 7.20 23.73 13.30
CA VAL A 168 7.95 23.08 12.22
C VAL A 168 7.32 21.73 11.84
N LEU A 169 6.95 20.90 12.83
CA LEU A 169 6.35 19.59 12.55
C LEU A 169 4.95 19.72 11.94
N GLN A 170 4.16 20.71 12.37
CA GLN A 170 2.86 21.02 11.78
C GLN A 170 2.99 21.46 10.32
N ALA A 171 3.98 22.30 9.99
CA ALA A 171 4.20 22.74 8.61
C ALA A 171 4.60 21.57 7.70
N PHE A 172 5.48 20.68 8.17
CA PHE A 172 5.77 19.45 7.43
C PHE A 172 4.53 18.56 7.24
N GLU A 173 3.70 18.41 8.27
CA GLU A 173 2.47 17.61 8.18
C GLU A 173 1.47 18.20 7.17
N GLU A 174 1.25 19.52 7.20
CA GLU A 174 0.34 20.24 6.29
C GLU A 174 0.80 20.16 4.83
N ASP A 175 2.12 20.18 4.59
CA ASP A 175 2.71 20.10 3.26
C ASP A 175 2.95 18.65 2.79
N GLY A 176 2.59 17.65 3.60
CA GLY A 176 2.73 16.22 3.25
C GLY A 176 4.17 15.69 3.29
N TRP A 177 4.98 16.23 4.21
CA TRP A 177 6.38 15.89 4.49
C TRP A 177 7.31 15.95 3.26
N PRO A 178 7.41 17.10 2.57
CA PRO A 178 8.41 17.29 1.52
C PRO A 178 9.83 17.21 2.10
N ALA A 179 10.84 16.96 1.26
CA ALA A 179 12.24 16.90 1.70
C ALA A 179 12.75 18.21 2.34
N ARG A 180 12.12 19.35 2.00
CA ARG A 180 12.39 20.68 2.53
C ARG A 180 11.09 21.49 2.65
N ILE A 181 10.96 22.25 3.73
CA ILE A 181 10.02 23.38 3.85
C ILE A 181 10.77 24.69 4.09
N ASP A 182 10.12 25.82 3.80
CA ASP A 182 10.60 27.14 4.24
C ASP A 182 10.50 27.28 5.77
N ASP A 183 11.26 28.19 6.38
CA ASP A 183 11.22 28.48 7.83
C ASP A 183 9.81 28.93 8.25
N PRO A 184 9.03 28.10 8.96
CA PRO A 184 7.66 28.41 9.32
C PRO A 184 7.57 29.18 10.64
N LEU A 185 8.71 29.45 11.29
CA LEU A 185 8.73 30.04 12.61
C LEU A 185 8.41 31.55 12.54
N PRO A 186 7.57 32.08 13.45
CA PRO A 186 7.19 33.50 13.46
C PRO A 186 8.34 34.40 13.93
N PRO A 187 8.69 35.47 13.20
CA PRO A 187 9.82 36.33 13.54
C PRO A 187 9.66 36.91 14.95
N LYS A 188 10.78 37.01 15.69
CA LYS A 188 10.79 37.60 17.04
C LYS A 188 11.64 38.87 17.08
N PRO A 189 11.16 39.96 17.70
CA PRO A 189 11.96 41.17 17.87
C PRO A 189 13.27 40.84 18.59
N ASN A 190 14.39 41.39 18.11
CA ASN A 190 15.73 41.23 18.69
C ASN A 190 16.28 39.79 18.71
N GLN A 191 15.71 38.86 17.93
CA GLN A 191 16.27 37.52 17.75
C GLN A 191 16.62 37.28 16.29
N ASP A 192 17.87 36.87 16.02
CA ASP A 192 18.29 36.44 14.69
C ASP A 192 17.51 35.18 14.26
N SER A 193 16.82 35.29 13.13
CA SER A 193 16.03 34.21 12.52
C SER A 193 16.86 32.94 12.29
N LYS A 194 18.12 33.07 11.84
CA LYS A 194 19.00 31.92 11.57
C LYS A 194 19.35 31.20 12.86
N ARG A 195 19.69 31.95 13.91
CA ARG A 195 19.98 31.39 15.24
C ARG A 195 18.77 30.68 15.83
N ARG A 196 17.59 31.30 15.75
CA ARG A 196 16.32 30.71 16.22
C ARG A 196 15.98 29.41 15.49
N LEU A 197 16.14 29.38 14.17
CA LEU A 197 15.91 28.19 13.36
C LEU A 197 16.88 27.08 13.74
N HIS A 198 18.17 27.42 13.84
CA HIS A 198 19.22 26.49 14.27
C HIS A 198 18.94 25.90 15.66
N ASP A 199 18.58 26.72 16.65
CA ASP A 199 18.22 26.28 17.99
C ASP A 199 16.99 25.36 18.00
N THR A 200 16.03 25.61 17.09
CA THR A 200 14.83 24.78 16.92
C THR A 200 15.19 23.43 16.32
N ILE A 201 16.00 23.38 15.25
CA ILE A 201 16.50 22.15 14.63
C ILE A 201 17.30 21.32 15.65
N ASN A 202 18.20 21.97 16.41
CA ASN A 202 18.94 21.31 17.49
C ASN A 202 17.99 20.72 18.54
N SER A 203 16.90 21.41 18.83
CA SER A 203 15.90 20.92 19.78
C SER A 203 15.09 19.76 19.22
N LEU A 204 14.74 19.76 17.93
CA LEU A 204 14.06 18.64 17.25
C LEU A 204 14.87 17.36 17.34
N ASN A 205 16.18 17.44 17.08
CA ASN A 205 17.09 16.30 17.11
C ASN A 205 17.44 15.81 18.53
N ARG A 206 17.36 16.69 19.54
CA ARG A 206 17.59 16.31 20.94
C ARG A 206 16.42 15.54 21.54
N ASN A 207 16.72 14.65 22.48
CA ASN A 207 15.74 13.90 23.27
C ASN A 207 14.70 13.11 22.45
N GLN A 208 15.07 12.66 21.25
CA GLN A 208 14.32 11.62 20.56
C GLN A 208 14.47 10.32 21.36
N ARG A 209 13.36 9.56 21.49
CA ARG A 209 13.35 8.26 22.16
C ARG A 209 14.11 7.22 21.35
N GLN A 210 13.94 7.27 20.03
CA GLN A 210 14.76 6.55 19.07
C GLN A 210 15.22 7.54 18.01
N ARG A 211 16.51 7.51 17.68
CA ARG A 211 17.13 8.45 16.73
C ARG A 211 16.88 8.02 15.29
N SER A 212 15.61 7.98 14.89
CA SER A 212 15.20 7.51 13.56
C SER A 212 15.10 8.64 12.53
N LEU A 213 15.14 9.91 12.97
CA LEU A 213 15.02 11.08 12.11
C LEU A 213 16.06 12.13 12.44
N LYS A 214 16.58 12.80 11.42
CA LYS A 214 17.46 13.95 11.57
C LYS A 214 16.92 15.13 10.80
N PHE A 215 16.79 16.25 11.50
CA PHE A 215 16.44 17.55 10.92
C PHE A 215 17.71 18.35 10.69
N THR A 216 17.80 19.04 9.56
CA THR A 216 18.92 19.90 9.19
C THR A 216 18.40 21.22 8.62
N GLY A 217 19.27 22.24 8.57
CA GLY A 217 18.95 23.45 7.82
C GLY A 217 19.30 23.26 6.35
N ASP A 218 18.63 23.97 5.46
CA ASP A 218 18.86 23.91 4.01
C ASP A 218 20.19 24.54 3.53
N GLY A 219 21.08 24.91 4.46
CA GLY A 219 22.35 25.60 4.18
C GLY A 219 22.23 27.10 3.98
N THR A 220 21.03 27.64 3.72
CA THR A 220 20.80 29.08 3.53
C THR A 220 20.33 29.76 4.82
N GLY A 221 19.76 28.97 5.74
CA GLY A 221 19.16 29.45 6.98
C GLY A 221 17.71 29.90 6.82
N HIS A 222 17.06 29.54 5.70
CA HIS A 222 15.68 29.89 5.38
C HIS A 222 14.75 28.69 5.25
N GLY A 223 15.26 27.48 5.48
CA GLY A 223 14.46 26.26 5.37
C GLY A 223 14.95 25.14 6.27
N VAL A 224 14.07 24.18 6.48
CA VAL A 224 14.33 22.96 7.25
C VAL A 224 14.21 21.77 6.32
N CYS A 225 15.18 20.87 6.40
CA CYS A 225 15.16 19.57 5.74
C CYS A 225 15.06 18.46 6.78
N TRP A 226 14.64 17.28 6.35
CA TRP A 226 14.68 16.08 7.17
C TRP A 226 15.21 14.90 6.36
N GLU A 227 15.84 13.97 7.06
CA GLU A 227 16.30 12.70 6.51
C GLU A 227 16.08 11.58 7.53
N PRO A 228 15.74 10.37 7.09
CA PRO A 228 15.73 9.20 7.96
C PRO A 228 17.16 8.81 8.36
N LEU A 229 17.31 8.29 9.57
CA LEU A 229 18.54 7.71 10.06
C LEU A 229 18.41 6.19 10.06
N SER A 230 19.20 5.54 9.22
CA SER A 230 19.38 4.07 9.15
C SER A 230 20.26 3.55 10.28
#